data_AF-A0A945I9E6-F1
#
_entry.id   AF-A0A945I9E6-F1
#
_cell.length_a   1.000
_cell.length_b   1.000
_cell.length_c   1.000
_cell.angle_alpha   90.00
_cell.angle_beta   90.00
_cell.angle_gamma   90.00
#
_symmetry.space_group_name_H-M   'P 1'
#
loop_
_entity.id
_entity.type
_entity.pdbx_description
1 polymer ?
#
loop_
_entity_poly.entity_id
_entity_poly.type
_entity_poly.pdbx_seq_one_letter_code
_entity_poly.pdbx_strand_id
1 'polypeptide(L)' 'NYTVHGDAVNLAARLEQMNKEFGTSTLISNSTVEQISGETFQPKGEVDIRGKEEKVTIFSFED' A
#
# COMPACT_ATOMS: atom_id res chain seq x y z
N ASN A 1 21.88 -8.55 8.86
CA ASN A 1 20.89 -8.89 7.81
C ASN A 1 20.00 -7.67 7.64
N TYR A 2 20.21 -6.90 6.58
CA TYR A 2 19.55 -5.61 6.37
C TYR A 2 18.25 -5.86 5.59
N THR A 3 17.18 -6.21 6.31
CA THR A 3 15.93 -6.78 5.77
C THR A 3 14.95 -5.74 5.20
N VAL A 4 15.34 -4.46 5.15
CA VAL A 4 14.46 -3.36 4.74
C VAL A 4 14.04 -3.43 3.27
N HIS A 5 14.90 -3.95 2.38
CA HIS A 5 14.57 -4.05 0.95
C HIS A 5 13.53 -5.14 0.65
N GLY A 6 13.52 -6.23 1.41
CA GLY A 6 12.61 -7.35 1.16
C GLY A 6 11.16 -7.00 1.48
N ASP A 7 10.91 -6.38 2.63
CA ASP A 7 9.55 -6.06 3.09
C ASP A 7 8.87 -5.02 2.20
N ALA A 8 9.58 -3.94 1.84
CA ALA A 8 9.04 -2.90 0.96
C ALA A 8 8.76 -3.43 -0.46
N VAL A 9 9.66 -4.25 -1.02
CA VAL A 9 9.46 -4.85 -2.35
C VAL A 9 8.30 -5.85 -2.33
N ASN A 10 8.21 -6.68 -1.28
CA ASN A 10 7.08 -7.60 -1.13
C ASN A 10 5.76 -6.85 -0.99
N LEU A 11 5.72 -5.76 -0.21
CA LEU A 11 4.54 -4.92 -0.09
C LEU A 11 4.15 -4.32 -1.45
N ALA A 12 5.09 -3.72 -2.18
CA ALA A 12 4.83 -3.14 -3.50
C ALA A 12 4.26 -4.17 -4.49
N ALA A 13 4.87 -5.35 -4.58
CA ALA A 13 4.39 -6.43 -5.46
C ALA A 13 2.98 -6.92 -5.08
N ARG A 14 2.63 -6.89 -3.79
CA ARG A 14 1.28 -7.22 -3.33
C ARG A 14 0.29 -6.13 -3.68
N LEU A 15 0.61 -4.87 -3.44
CA LEU A 15 -0.24 -3.74 -3.82
C LEU A 15 -0.52 -3.75 -5.33
N GLU A 16 0.49 -4.05 -6.16
CA GLU A 16 0.33 -4.19 -7.60
C GLU A 16 -0.64 -5.33 -7.97
N GLN A 17 -0.54 -6.48 -7.31
CA GLN A 17 -1.48 -7.58 -7.52
C GLN A 17 -2.92 -7.17 -7.14
N MET A 18 -3.06 -6.44 -6.04
CA MET A 18 -4.35 -6.02 -5.49
C MET A 18 -5.02 -4.91 -6.30
N ASN A 19 -4.28 -4.13 -7.09
CA ASN A 19 -4.86 -3.15 -8.02
C ASN A 19 -5.99 -3.76 -8.89
N LYS A 20 -5.82 -5.01 -9.33
CA LYS A 20 -6.83 -5.73 -10.12
C LYS A 20 -8.10 -6.05 -9.32
N GLU A 21 -7.95 -6.33 -8.04
CA GLU A 21 -9.06 -6.67 -7.14
C GLU A 21 -9.87 -5.42 -6.75
N PHE A 22 -9.18 -4.30 -6.53
CA PHE A 22 -9.79 -3.02 -6.16
C PHE A 22 -10.21 -2.18 -7.37
N GLY A 23 -9.86 -2.59 -8.59
CA GLY A 23 -10.15 -1.84 -9.81
C GLY A 23 -9.42 -0.49 -9.89
N THR A 24 -8.27 -0.37 -9.23
CA THR A 24 -7.48 0.86 -9.15
C THR A 24 -6.24 0.79 -10.04
N SER A 25 -5.77 1.94 -10.52
CA SER A 25 -4.50 2.06 -11.24
C SER A 25 -3.29 1.98 -10.30
N THR A 26 -3.43 2.62 -9.12
CA THR A 26 -2.37 2.73 -8.13
C THR A 26 -2.94 2.59 -6.72
N LEU A 27 -2.40 1.65 -5.96
CA LEU A 27 -2.59 1.52 -4.51
C LEU A 27 -1.34 1.94 -3.78
N ILE A 28 -1.54 2.60 -2.64
CA ILE A 28 -0.49 3.21 -1.82
C ILE A 28 -0.72 2.78 -0.37
N SER A 29 0.32 2.36 0.35
CA SER A 29 0.20 2.04 1.77
C SER A 29 0.16 3.31 2.63
N ASN A 30 -0.43 3.21 3.83
CA ASN A 30 -0.44 4.28 4.83
C ASN A 30 0.95 4.90 5.06
N SER A 31 1.98 4.06 5.21
CA SER A 31 3.36 4.48 5.45
C SER A 31 3.94 5.35 4.34
N THR A 32 3.47 5.19 3.10
CA THR A 32 3.85 6.04 1.97
C THR A 32 3.02 7.30 1.93
N VAL A 33 1.70 7.22 2.18
CA VAL A 33 0.82 8.40 2.26
C VAL A 33 1.28 9.38 3.33
N GLU A 34 1.70 8.91 4.51
CA GLU A 34 2.19 9.75 5.61
C GLU A 34 3.45 10.56 5.26
N GLN A 35 4.19 10.14 4.24
CA GLN A 35 5.40 10.83 3.75
C GLN A 35 5.11 11.81 2.60
N ILE A 36 3.89 11.80 2.05
CA ILE A 36 3.49 12.67 0.94
C ILE A 36 2.67 13.83 1.50
N SER A 37 3.02 15.06 1.11
CA SER A 37 2.26 16.27 1.45
C SER A 37 1.74 16.94 0.17
N GLY A 38 0.52 17.47 0.22
CA GLY A 38 -0.09 18.22 -0.88
C GLY A 38 -0.91 17.39 -1.87
N GLU A 39 -1.03 16.08 -1.66
CA GLU A 39 -1.89 15.19 -2.44
C GLU A 39 -3.08 14.72 -1.59
N THR A 40 -4.21 14.44 -2.24
CA THR A 40 -5.40 13.87 -1.59
C THR A 40 -5.53 12.40 -1.95
N PHE A 41 -5.71 11.57 -0.93
CA PHE A 41 -5.79 10.12 -1.07
C PHE A 41 -7.12 9.60 -0.54
N GLN A 42 -7.72 8.67 -1.26
CA GLN A 42 -8.97 8.02 -0.90
C GLN A 42 -8.68 6.66 -0.24
N PRO A 43 -9.11 6.42 1.02
CA PRO A 43 -8.92 5.14 1.68
C PRO A 43 -9.76 4.06 0.99
N LYS A 44 -9.14 2.92 0.69
CA LYS A 44 -9.80 1.76 0.05
C LYS A 44 -10.05 0.60 1.01
N GLY A 45 -9.40 0.61 2.16
CA GLY A 45 -9.61 -0.38 3.23
C GLY A 45 -8.30 -0.84 3.85
N GLU A 46 -8.40 -1.88 4.67
CA GLU A 46 -7.27 -2.53 5.33
C GLU A 46 -7.03 -3.92 4.75
N VAL A 47 -5.75 -4.28 4.60
CA VAL A 47 -5.36 -5.55 3.97
C VAL A 47 -4.35 -6.29 4.83
N ASP A 48 -4.53 -7.60 4.91
CA ASP A 48 -3.62 -8.50 5.59
C ASP A 48 -2.41 -8.80 4.69
N ILE A 49 -1.23 -8.31 5.06
CA ILE A 49 0.00 -8.59 4.33
C ILE A 49 0.74 -9.74 5.02
N ARG A 50 0.92 -10.84 4.30
CA ARG A 50 1.70 -11.99 4.81
C ARG A 50 3.11 -11.53 5.20
N GLY A 51 3.44 -11.69 6.48
CA GLY A 51 4.73 -11.29 7.04
C GLY A 51 4.68 -9.99 7.85
N LYS A 52 3.54 -9.29 7.87
CA LYS A 52 3.25 -8.22 8.82
C LYS A 52 2.23 -8.70 9.84
N GLU A 53 2.44 -8.34 11.12
CA GLU A 53 1.49 -8.63 12.20
C GLU A 53 0.28 -7.69 12.16
N GLU A 54 0.50 -6.46 11.67
CA GLU A 54 -0.51 -5.42 11.57
C GLU A 54 -1.07 -5.31 10.15
N LYS A 55 -2.37 -5.02 10.06
CA LYS A 55 -3.02 -4.72 8.79
C LYS A 55 -2.47 -3.42 8.21
N VAL A 56 -2.36 -3.38 6.89
CA VAL A 56 -1.93 -2.18 6.17
C VAL A 56 -3.15 -1.51 5.58
N THR A 57 -3.40 -0.25 5.95
CA THR A 57 -4.40 0.56 5.25
C THR A 57 -3.87 0.96 3.88
N ILE A 58 -4.70 0.77 2.85
CA ILE A 58 -4.38 1.11 1.46
C ILE A 58 -5.25 2.26 0.96
N PHE A 59 -4.66 3.06 0.09
CA PHE A 59 -5.24 4.26 -0.48
C PHE A 59 -5.07 4.27 -2.00
N SER A 60 -5.91 5.03 -2.70
CA SER A 60 -5.69 5.40 -4.10
C SER A 60 -5.68 6.92 -4.24
N PHE A 61 -5.27 7.43 -5.40
CA PHE A 61 -5.58 8.81 -5.77
C PHE A 61 -7.10 9.01 -5.87
N GLU A 62 -7.53 10.24 -5.62
CA GLU A 62 -8.87 10.72 -5.98
C GLU A 62 -8.93 10.93 -7.49
N ASP A 63 -10.02 10.53 -8.15
CA ASP A 63 -10.27 10.79 -9.58
C ASP A 63 -10.70 12.25 -9.82
#